data_AF-A0A1C0BVD3-F1
#
_entry.id   AF-A0A1C0BVD3-F1
#
_cell.length_a   1.000
_cell.length_b   1.000
_cell.length_c   1.000
_cell.angle_alpha   90.00
_cell.angle_beta   90.00
_cell.angle_gamma   90.00
#
_symmetry.space_group_name_H-M   'P 1'
#
loop_
_entity.id
_entity.type
_entity.pdbx_description
1 polymer ?
#
loop_
_entity_poly.entity_id
_entity_poly.type
_entity_poly.pdbx_seq_one_letter_code
_entity_poly.pdbx_strand_id
1 'polypeptide(L)'
;MRAKQGFTLLEALVSLLIVSILVSLVLVYLQSFRKMDTRLYEGEDDISISQLRLIYVLSEDVQANGELTLTYFERESHLQLQKDRLVMQPGYQVFLQDLDDAYFEQREECIYLVYQHKKQKPKERIIGC
;
A
#
# COMPACT_ATOMS: atom_id res chain seq x y z
N MET A 1 -58.13 8.91 28.86
CA MET A 1 -56.85 8.77 28.13
C MET A 1 -55.83 9.72 28.75
N ARG A 2 -54.78 9.19 29.41
CA ARG A 2 -53.76 9.98 30.12
C ARG A 2 -52.82 10.63 29.11
N ALA A 3 -52.76 11.95 29.09
CA ALA A 3 -51.76 12.70 28.33
C ALA A 3 -50.37 12.47 28.96
N LYS A 4 -49.55 11.65 28.31
CA LYS A 4 -48.09 11.61 28.51
C LYS A 4 -47.47 12.71 27.65
N GLN A 5 -47.46 13.95 28.12
CA GLN A 5 -46.82 15.06 27.39
C GLN A 5 -46.01 15.90 28.36
N GLY A 6 -44.70 15.73 28.27
CA GLY A 6 -43.71 16.35 29.13
C GLY A 6 -42.43 15.54 29.08
N PHE A 7 -41.90 15.32 27.87
CA PHE A 7 -40.48 15.01 27.73
C PHE A 7 -39.74 16.20 28.35
N THR A 8 -39.17 16.01 29.54
CA THR A 8 -38.55 17.08 30.30
C THR A 8 -37.35 17.56 29.51
N LEU A 9 -37.32 18.85 29.15
CA LEU A 9 -36.25 19.51 28.37
C LEU A 9 -34.83 19.09 28.82
N LEU A 10 -34.67 18.80 30.11
CA LEU A 10 -33.48 18.27 30.73
C LEU A 10 -33.01 16.93 30.12
N GLU A 11 -33.89 15.94 29.93
CA GLU A 11 -33.54 14.66 29.32
C GLU A 11 -33.12 14.82 27.86
N ALA A 12 -33.73 15.76 27.15
CA ALA A 12 -33.34 16.13 25.79
C ALA A 12 -31.94 16.78 25.75
N LEU A 13 -31.62 17.65 26.70
CA LEU A 13 -30.29 18.27 26.81
C LEU A 13 -29.20 17.26 27.20
N VAL A 14 -29.50 16.35 28.13
CA VAL A 14 -28.57 15.29 28.54
C VAL A 14 -28.30 14.32 27.40
N SER A 15 -29.34 13.91 26.67
CA SER A 15 -29.16 13.05 25.49
C SER A 15 -28.37 13.75 24.38
N LEU A 16 -28.61 15.04 24.13
CA LEU A 16 -27.82 15.82 23.17
C LEU A 16 -26.35 15.92 23.57
N LEU A 17 -26.06 16.12 24.87
CA LEU A 17 -24.70 16.17 25.39
C LEU A 17 -23.98 14.83 25.14
N ILE A 18 -24.62 13.71 25.49
CA ILE A 18 -24.08 12.36 25.27
C ILE A 18 -23.81 12.12 23.78
N VAL A 19 -24.76 12.46 22.90
CA VAL A 19 -24.59 12.31 21.46
C VAL A 19 -23.42 13.16 20.95
N SER A 20 -23.26 14.39 21.42
CA SER A 20 -22.13 15.25 21.01
C SER A 20 -20.76 14.66 21.40
N ILE A 21 -20.68 14.04 22.57
CA ILE A 21 -19.45 13.39 23.05
C ILE A 21 -19.15 12.16 22.18
N LEU A 22 -20.17 11.35 21.90
CA LEU A 22 -20.03 10.17 21.04
C LEU A 22 -19.58 10.55 19.62
N VAL A 23 -20.19 11.58 19.02
CA VAL A 23 -19.80 12.08 17.69
C VAL A 23 -18.35 12.57 17.70
N SER A 24 -17.93 13.27 18.75
CA SER A 24 -16.54 13.74 18.88
C SER A 24 -15.55 12.57 18.97
N LEU A 25 -15.86 11.52 19.73
CA LEU A 25 -15.04 10.31 19.83
C LEU A 25 -14.94 9.58 18.48
N VAL A 26 -16.05 9.45 17.75
CA VAL A 26 -16.07 8.85 16.42
C VAL A 26 -15.20 9.64 15.45
N LEU A 27 -15.24 10.98 15.48
CA LEU A 27 -14.40 11.82 14.62
C LEU A 27 -12.91 11.66 14.92
N VAL A 28 -12.52 11.59 16.19
CA VAL A 28 -11.13 11.33 16.59
C VAL A 28 -10.67 9.96 16.11
N TYR A 29 -11.52 8.94 16.26
CA TYR A 29 -11.23 7.59 15.80
C TYR A 29 -11.04 7.56 14.28
N LEU A 30 -11.97 8.13 13.51
CA LEU A 30 -11.88 8.21 12.04
C LEU A 30 -10.60 8.94 11.56
N GLN A 31 -10.21 10.01 12.24
CA GLN A 31 -8.94 10.70 11.93
C GLN A 31 -7.72 9.81 12.17
N SER A 32 -7.76 8.93 13.18
CA SER A 32 -6.70 7.96 13.44
C SER A 32 -6.61 6.88 12.34
N PHE A 33 -7.75 6.40 11.82
CA PHE A 33 -7.76 5.46 10.69
C PHE A 33 -7.13 6.06 9.43
N ARG A 34 -7.38 7.35 9.15
CA ARG A 34 -6.78 8.02 8.00
C ARG A 34 -5.25 8.11 8.08
N LYS A 35 -4.68 8.17 9.29
CA LYS A 35 -3.22 8.14 9.50
C LYS A 35 -2.65 6.73 9.43
N MET A 36 -3.46 5.71 9.67
CA MET A 36 -3.04 4.30 9.56
C MET A 36 -2.86 3.87 8.10
N ASP A 37 -3.61 4.47 7.19
CA ASP A 37 -3.54 4.24 5.74
C ASP A 37 -2.09 4.38 5.19
N THR A 38 -1.33 5.36 5.67
CA THR A 38 0.08 5.51 5.26
C THR A 38 1.00 4.38 5.74
N ARG A 39 0.68 3.69 6.84
CA ARG A 39 1.43 2.50 7.31
C ARG A 39 1.01 1.22 6.59
N LEU A 40 -0.19 1.18 6.01
CA LEU A 40 -0.65 0.05 5.21
C LEU A 40 0.24 -0.16 3.98
N TYR A 41 0.63 0.93 3.30
CA TYR A 41 1.59 0.85 2.19
C TYR A 41 2.92 0.20 2.60
N GLU A 42 3.46 0.52 3.77
CA GLU A 42 4.73 -0.11 4.21
C GLU A 42 4.60 -1.63 4.40
N GLY A 43 3.47 -2.09 4.94
CA GLY A 43 3.21 -3.52 5.09
C GLY A 43 2.92 -4.23 3.76
N GLU A 44 2.19 -3.58 2.85
CA GLU A 44 1.88 -4.11 1.51
C GLU A 44 3.14 -4.16 0.63
N ASP A 45 3.99 -3.13 0.69
CA ASP A 45 5.28 -3.08 0.04
C ASP A 45 6.13 -4.28 0.47
N ASP A 46 6.29 -4.52 1.77
CA ASP A 46 7.15 -5.60 2.29
C ASP A 46 6.70 -7.00 1.82
N ILE A 47 5.38 -7.23 1.75
CA ILE A 47 4.83 -8.48 1.21
C ILE A 47 5.17 -8.60 -0.29
N SER A 48 4.95 -7.53 -1.04
CA SER A 48 5.15 -7.52 -2.49
C SER A 48 6.62 -7.67 -2.87
N ILE A 49 7.51 -7.00 -2.13
CA ILE A 49 8.96 -7.19 -2.25
C ILE A 49 9.32 -8.65 -1.93
N SER A 50 8.76 -9.23 -0.88
CA SER A 50 9.02 -10.64 -0.53
C SER A 50 8.58 -11.61 -1.64
N GLN A 51 7.46 -11.34 -2.31
CA GLN A 51 7.04 -12.11 -3.48
C GLN A 51 8.00 -11.94 -4.66
N LEU A 52 8.48 -10.72 -4.92
CA LEU A 52 9.50 -10.48 -5.93
C LEU A 52 10.81 -11.24 -5.64
N ARG A 53 11.24 -11.27 -4.39
CA ARG A 53 12.42 -12.05 -3.98
C ARG A 53 12.25 -13.53 -4.25
N LEU A 54 11.06 -14.06 -3.95
CA LEU A 54 10.76 -15.47 -4.24
C LEU A 54 10.84 -15.76 -5.74
N ILE A 55 10.25 -14.89 -6.57
CA ILE A 55 10.31 -15.05 -8.04
C ILE A 55 11.75 -14.96 -8.52
N TYR A 56 12.52 -14.00 -8.02
CA TYR A 56 13.95 -13.86 -8.33
C TYR A 56 14.73 -15.14 -8.04
N VAL A 57 14.57 -15.72 -6.84
CA VAL A 57 15.26 -16.97 -6.44
C VAL A 57 14.88 -18.15 -7.33
N LEU A 58 13.66 -18.16 -7.85
CA LEU A 58 13.16 -19.22 -8.73
C LEU A 58 13.44 -18.96 -10.22
N SER A 59 14.03 -17.81 -10.56
CA SER A 59 14.33 -17.45 -11.94
C SER A 59 15.69 -17.98 -12.35
N GLU A 60 15.82 -18.36 -13.62
CA GLU A 60 17.06 -18.93 -14.16
C GLU A 60 18.02 -17.85 -14.69
N ASP A 61 17.47 -16.81 -15.30
CA ASP A 61 18.19 -15.64 -15.78
C ASP A 61 17.46 -14.38 -15.30
N VAL A 62 18.22 -13.38 -14.87
CA VAL A 62 17.69 -12.12 -14.38
C VAL A 62 18.60 -10.97 -14.80
N GLN A 63 18.01 -9.95 -15.41
CA GLN A 63 18.71 -8.75 -15.88
C GLN A 63 17.92 -7.50 -15.50
N ALA A 64 18.62 -6.49 -14.98
CA ALA A 64 18.03 -5.22 -14.57
C ALA A 64 18.66 -4.05 -15.33
N ASN A 65 17.88 -3.41 -16.20
CA ASN A 65 18.28 -2.23 -16.99
C ASN A 65 17.13 -1.22 -17.02
N GLY A 66 16.82 -0.61 -15.87
CA GLY A 66 15.64 0.23 -15.69
C GLY A 66 14.35 -0.59 -15.51
N GLU A 67 14.19 -1.63 -16.31
CA GLU A 67 13.18 -2.69 -16.16
C GLU A 67 13.86 -3.99 -15.72
N LEU A 68 13.11 -4.87 -15.05
CA LEU A 68 13.59 -6.19 -14.66
C LEU A 68 13.05 -7.23 -15.64
N THR A 69 13.95 -7.91 -16.34
CA THR A 69 13.60 -9.08 -17.16
C THR A 69 14.09 -10.32 -16.44
N LEU A 70 13.20 -11.30 -16.30
CA LEU A 70 13.50 -12.57 -15.64
C LEU A 70 12.88 -13.74 -16.40
N THR A 71 13.55 -14.88 -16.37
CA THR A 71 13.00 -16.14 -16.91
C THR A 71 12.54 -17.02 -15.76
N TYR A 72 11.22 -17.16 -15.61
CA TYR A 72 10.58 -17.92 -14.55
C TYR A 72 9.72 -19.03 -15.14
N PHE A 73 10.02 -20.29 -14.79
CA PHE A 73 9.37 -21.48 -15.37
C PHE A 73 9.32 -21.48 -16.90
N GLU A 74 10.47 -21.32 -17.54
CA GLU A 74 10.62 -21.28 -19.02
C GLU A 74 9.81 -20.16 -19.70
N ARG A 75 9.37 -19.14 -18.94
CA ARG A 75 8.67 -17.97 -19.47
C ARG A 75 9.42 -16.70 -19.11
N GLU A 76 9.77 -15.96 -20.16
CA GLU A 76 10.28 -14.61 -20.02
C GLU A 76 9.18 -13.71 -19.46
N SER A 77 9.51 -12.99 -18.40
CA SER A 77 8.65 -12.02 -17.74
C SER A 77 9.39 -10.70 -17.57
N HIS A 78 8.66 -9.60 -17.74
CA HIS A 78 9.19 -8.25 -17.62
C HIS A 78 8.42 -7.49 -16.55
N LEU A 79 9.15 -6.80 -15.68
CA LEU A 79 8.60 -5.91 -14.67
C LEU A 79 8.99 -4.47 -14.99
N GLN A 80 7.96 -3.65 -15.13
CA GLN A 80 8.09 -2.25 -15.52
C GLN A 80 7.04 -1.39 -14.83
N LEU A 81 7.32 -0.10 -14.73
CA LEU A 81 6.35 0.89 -14.27
C LEU A 81 5.32 1.17 -15.38
N GLN A 82 4.04 0.95 -15.07
CA GLN A 82 2.95 1.26 -15.99
C GLN A 82 1.78 1.89 -15.25
N LYS A 83 1.43 3.14 -15.62
CA LYS A 83 0.30 3.90 -15.03
C LYS A 83 0.36 3.88 -13.48
N ASP A 84 1.47 4.39 -12.94
CA ASP A 84 1.73 4.53 -11.49
C ASP A 84 1.84 3.20 -10.72
N ARG A 85 2.06 2.08 -11.42
CA ARG A 85 2.09 0.73 -10.81
C ARG A 85 3.26 -0.09 -11.35
N LEU A 86 3.91 -0.84 -10.48
CA LEU A 86 4.91 -1.82 -10.88
C LEU A 86 4.20 -3.11 -11.30
N VAL A 87 4.31 -3.49 -12.57
CA VAL A 87 3.55 -4.60 -13.15
C VAL A 87 4.47 -5.61 -13.78
N MET A 88 4.21 -6.90 -13.52
CA MET A 88 4.84 -8.02 -14.22
C MET A 88 3.96 -8.54 -15.35
N GLN A 89 4.59 -8.79 -16.49
CA GLN A 89 3.97 -9.36 -17.70
C GLN A 89 4.81 -10.54 -18.19
N PRO A 90 4.22 -11.56 -18.82
CA PRO A 90 2.79 -11.73 -19.13
C PRO A 90 1.94 -12.07 -17.89
N GLY A 91 0.65 -11.70 -17.89
CA GLY A 91 -0.29 -11.99 -16.79
C GLY A 91 -0.79 -10.79 -15.97
N TYR A 92 -0.28 -9.57 -16.23
CA TYR A 92 -0.67 -8.32 -15.59
C TYR A 92 -0.77 -8.41 -14.06
N GLN A 93 0.31 -8.87 -13.42
CA GLN A 93 0.37 -8.93 -11.96
C GLN A 93 0.92 -7.62 -11.43
N VAL A 94 0.18 -6.97 -10.53
CA VAL A 94 0.59 -5.71 -9.89
C VAL A 94 1.33 -6.03 -8.59
N PHE A 95 2.52 -5.47 -8.42
CA PHE A 95 3.33 -5.62 -7.20
C PHE A 95 3.29 -4.39 -6.32
N LEU A 96 3.41 -3.19 -6.89
CA LEU A 96 3.37 -1.93 -6.15
C LEU A 96 2.43 -0.95 -6.84
N GLN A 97 1.78 -0.10 -6.06
CA GLN A 97 0.78 0.87 -6.52
C GLN A 97 1.07 2.27 -6.02
N ASP A 98 0.45 3.28 -6.65
CA ASP A 98 0.58 4.70 -6.30
C ASP A 98 2.03 5.20 -6.29
N LEU A 99 2.79 4.76 -7.29
CA LEU A 99 4.18 5.14 -7.53
C LEU A 99 4.26 6.38 -8.44
N ASP A 100 5.13 7.31 -8.10
CA ASP A 100 5.55 8.39 -8.99
C ASP A 100 6.64 7.92 -9.96
N ASP A 101 7.56 7.08 -9.47
CA ASP A 101 8.63 6.49 -10.25
C ASP A 101 9.06 5.13 -9.65
N ALA A 102 9.53 4.23 -10.51
CA ALA A 102 10.14 2.97 -10.11
C ALA A 102 10.99 2.38 -11.24
N TYR A 103 12.19 1.92 -10.89
CA TYR A 103 13.11 1.30 -11.82
C TYR A 103 14.02 0.28 -11.10
N PHE A 104 14.65 -0.57 -11.91
CA PHE A 104 15.60 -1.58 -11.44
C PHE A 104 17.02 -1.22 -11.85
N GLU A 105 17.96 -1.43 -10.92
CA GLU A 105 19.39 -1.28 -11.15
C GLU A 105 20.12 -2.54 -10.75
N GLN A 106 21.03 -3.00 -11.60
CA GLN A 106 22.03 -3.98 -11.23
C GLN A 106 23.28 -3.26 -10.72
N ARG A 107 23.69 -3.57 -9.50
CA ARG A 107 24.94 -3.09 -8.90
C ARG A 107 25.74 -4.32 -8.47
N GLU A 108 26.90 -4.50 -9.10
CA GLU A 108 27.70 -5.73 -8.95
C GLU A 108 26.90 -6.98 -9.33
N GLU A 109 26.74 -7.94 -8.42
CA GLU A 109 25.93 -9.15 -8.62
C GLU A 109 24.50 -9.01 -8.07
N CYS A 110 24.16 -7.88 -7.46
CA CYS A 110 22.87 -7.69 -6.79
C CYS A 110 21.93 -6.79 -7.60
N ILE A 111 20.63 -7.10 -7.53
CA ILE A 111 19.56 -6.33 -8.15
C ILE A 111 18.80 -5.54 -7.10
N TYR A 112 18.63 -4.25 -7.38
CA TYR A 112 17.93 -3.30 -6.55
C TYR A 112 16.69 -2.76 -7.26
N LEU A 113 15.62 -2.63 -6.49
CA LEU A 113 14.44 -1.85 -6.88
C LEU A 113 14.49 -0.51 -6.17
N VAL A 114 14.48 0.56 -6.95
CA VAL A 114 14.34 1.94 -6.46
C VAL A 114 12.94 2.40 -6.85
N TYR A 115 12.18 2.89 -5.87
CA TYR A 115 10.80 3.31 -6.09
C TYR A 115 10.40 4.46 -5.17
N GLN A 116 9.43 5.26 -5.61
CA GLN A 116 8.94 6.41 -4.87
C GLN A 116 7.40 6.48 -4.90
N HIS A 117 6.77 6.45 -3.73
CA HIS A 117 5.33 6.77 -3.61
C HIS A 117 5.08 8.27 -3.59
N LYS A 118 3.86 8.66 -3.99
CA LYS A 118 3.39 10.05 -3.94
C LYS A 118 3.67 10.71 -2.59
N LYS A 119 4.46 11.80 -2.62
CA LYS A 119 4.85 12.61 -1.44
C LYS A 119 5.73 11.89 -0.40
N GLN A 120 6.32 10.74 -0.75
CA GLN A 120 7.32 10.06 0.07
C GLN A 120 8.72 10.26 -0.51
N LYS A 121 9.75 9.99 0.31
CA LYS A 121 11.13 9.93 -0.19
C LYS A 121 11.32 8.64 -1.00
N PRO A 122 12.21 8.65 -2.01
CA PRO A 122 12.57 7.42 -2.71
C PRO A 122 13.10 6.39 -1.72
N LYS A 123 12.67 5.14 -1.92
CA LYS A 123 13.09 3.97 -1.16
C LYS A 123 13.88 3.06 -2.09
N GLU A 124 14.88 2.40 -1.51
CA GLU A 124 15.65 1.37 -2.18
C GLU A 124 15.47 0.04 -1.44
N ARG A 125 15.30 -1.03 -2.20
CA ARG A 125 15.16 -2.40 -1.69
C ARG A 125 15.96 -3.35 -2.55
N ILE A 126 16.77 -4.19 -1.90
CA ILE A 126 17.42 -5.32 -2.55
C ILE A 126 16.40 -6.41 -2.87
N ILE A 127 16.41 -6.90 -4.11
CA ILE A 127 15.58 -8.02 -4.56
C ILE A 127 16.36 -9.33 -4.41
N GLY A 128 17.61 -9.35 -4.84
CA GLY A 128 18.49 -10.49 -4.60
C GLY A 128 19.88 -10.33 -5.22
N CYS A 129 20.75 -11.24 -4.80
CA CYS A 129 22.00 -11.68 -5.40
C CYS A 129 22.01 -13.21 -5.19
#